data_AF-W1WMX5-F1
#
_entry.id   AF-W1WMX5-F1
#
_cell.length_a   1.000
_cell.length_b   1.000
_cell.length_c   1.000
_cell.angle_alpha   90.00
_cell.angle_beta   90.00
_cell.angle_gamma   90.00
#
_symmetry.space_group_name_H-M   'P 1'
#
loop_
_entity.id
_entity.type
_entity.pdbx_description
1 polymer ?
#
loop_
_entity_poly.entity_id
_entity_poly.type
_entity_poly.pdbx_seq_one_letter_code
_entity_poly.pdbx_strand_id
1 'polypeptide(L)'
;MLKKGDILHIENGRNVSIESIETTTYNHYVNVYNFKVDDFHTYYVSNSNILVHNETCHGNSKQSKKTNHGYIIREKSTKRIVKVGISGGRLNKNGTSRRANSQVSRWNRGLGTDFFEAVVLRKDLGDRQSALDWEKKVAEKLKASNKHPMYKHKRP
;
A
#
# COMPACT_ATOMS: atom_id res chain seq x y z
N MET A 1 5.35 -14.55 -18.62
CA MET A 1 4.30 -15.60 -18.70
C MET A 1 4.83 -16.84 -18.02
N LEU A 2 3.94 -17.64 -17.41
CA LEU A 2 4.31 -18.93 -16.85
C LEU A 2 4.77 -19.89 -17.96
N LYS A 3 5.64 -20.85 -17.61
CA LYS A 3 6.14 -21.89 -18.51
C LYS A 3 6.28 -23.23 -17.77
N LYS A 4 6.41 -24.31 -18.53
CA LYS A 4 6.74 -25.64 -18.00
C LYS A 4 7.97 -25.55 -17.07
N GLY A 5 7.85 -26.18 -15.91
CA GLY A 5 8.88 -26.20 -14.87
C GLY A 5 8.82 -25.04 -13.86
N ASP A 6 8.05 -23.98 -14.13
CA ASP A 6 7.82 -22.94 -13.11
C ASP A 6 7.09 -23.53 -11.90
N ILE A 7 7.31 -22.95 -10.73
CA ILE A 7 6.81 -23.45 -9.44
C ILE A 7 5.56 -22.69 -9.02
N LEU A 8 4.55 -23.44 -8.60
CA LEU A 8 3.29 -22.96 -8.02
C LEU A 8 3.20 -23.39 -6.57
N HIS A 9 2.53 -22.58 -5.75
CA HIS A 9 2.26 -22.87 -4.35
C HIS A 9 0.87 -23.49 -4.18
N ILE A 10 0.75 -24.49 -3.31
CA ILE A 10 -0.53 -25.11 -2.96
C ILE A 10 -0.86 -24.93 -1.47
N GLU A 11 -2.13 -25.14 -1.11
CA GLU A 11 -2.68 -24.85 0.23
C GLU A 11 -1.90 -25.47 1.40
N ASN A 12 -1.41 -26.70 1.24
CA ASN A 12 -0.65 -27.38 2.28
C ASN A 12 0.80 -26.87 2.45
N GLY A 13 1.15 -25.74 1.84
CA GLY A 13 2.47 -25.11 1.90
C GLY A 13 3.52 -25.76 1.00
N ARG A 14 3.16 -26.78 0.21
CA ARG A 14 4.07 -27.42 -0.75
C ARG A 14 4.12 -26.65 -2.07
N ASN A 15 5.12 -27.02 -2.86
CA ASN A 15 5.39 -26.49 -4.19
C ASN A 15 5.14 -27.59 -5.23
N VAL A 16 4.52 -27.22 -6.35
CA VAL A 16 4.30 -28.09 -7.51
C VAL A 16 4.84 -27.43 -8.77
N SER A 17 5.36 -28.20 -9.71
CA SER A 17 5.85 -27.67 -10.99
C SER A 17 4.77 -27.72 -12.06
N ILE A 18 4.78 -26.76 -12.97
CA ILE A 18 3.93 -26.79 -14.16
C ILE A 18 4.43 -27.86 -15.13
N GLU A 19 3.61 -28.86 -15.44
CA GLU A 19 3.94 -29.94 -16.38
C GLU A 19 3.70 -29.54 -17.84
N SER A 20 2.58 -28.87 -18.10
CA SER A 20 2.18 -28.36 -19.42
C SER A 20 1.32 -27.09 -19.29
N ILE A 21 1.24 -26.33 -20.37
CA ILE A 21 0.33 -25.19 -20.52
C ILE A 21 -0.31 -25.33 -21.89
N GLU A 22 -1.64 -25.32 -21.93
CA GLU A 22 -2.43 -25.41 -23.15
C GLU A 22 -3.34 -24.18 -23.24
N THR A 23 -3.47 -23.65 -24.46
CA THR A 23 -4.37 -22.53 -24.76
C THR A 23 -5.43 -23.02 -25.72
N THR A 24 -6.69 -22.93 -25.32
CA THR A 24 -7.84 -23.31 -26.14
C THR A 24 -8.59 -22.07 -26.60
N THR A 25 -8.92 -22.00 -27.89
CA THR A 25 -9.76 -20.94 -28.47
C THR A 25 -11.15 -21.49 -28.72
N TYR A 26 -12.17 -20.82 -28.21
CA TYR A 26 -13.57 -21.16 -28.46
C TYR A 26 -14.14 -20.22 -29.53
N ASN A 27 -14.96 -20.77 -30.44
CA ASN A 27 -15.69 -20.01 -31.45
C ASN A 27 -17.03 -19.45 -30.92
N HIS A 28 -17.25 -19.54 -29.61
CA HIS A 28 -18.43 -19.06 -28.91
C HIS A 28 -18.02 -18.46 -27.56
N TYR A 29 -18.91 -17.68 -26.96
CA TYR A 29 -18.67 -17.10 -25.64
C TYR A 29 -18.74 -18.18 -24.55
N VAL A 30 -17.73 -18.18 -23.67
CA VAL A 30 -17.67 -19.03 -22.48
C VAL A 30 -17.79 -18.14 -21.24
N ASN A 31 -18.64 -18.53 -20.31
CA ASN A 31 -18.76 -17.82 -19.04
C ASN A 31 -17.53 -18.07 -18.18
N VAL A 32 -16.93 -16.99 -17.70
CA VAL A 32 -15.84 -17.03 -16.71
C VAL A 32 -16.24 -16.21 -15.49
N TYR A 33 -15.82 -16.67 -14.32
CA TYR A 33 -16.20 -16.07 -13.05
C TYR A 33 -14.97 -15.57 -12.31
N ASN A 34 -15.09 -14.40 -11.69
CA ASN A 34 -14.15 -13.90 -10.70
C ASN A 34 -14.93 -13.28 -9.55
N PHE A 35 -14.42 -13.40 -8.33
CA PHE A 35 -14.96 -12.74 -7.13
C PHE A 35 -13.86 -11.86 -6.54
N LYS A 36 -14.11 -11.11 -5.46
CA LYS A 36 -13.05 -10.40 -4.71
C LYS A 36 -12.95 -10.97 -3.30
N VAL A 37 -11.73 -11.22 -2.84
CA VAL A 37 -11.44 -11.61 -1.45
C VAL A 37 -10.81 -10.42 -0.75
N ASP A 38 -11.24 -10.12 0.47
CA ASP A 38 -10.67 -9.06 1.29
C ASP A 38 -9.29 -9.44 1.87
N ASP A 39 -8.54 -8.42 2.30
CA ASP A 39 -7.20 -8.47 2.92
C ASP A 39 -6.06 -9.06 2.07
N PHE A 40 -6.05 -10.37 1.85
CA PHE A 40 -4.93 -11.07 1.21
C PHE A 40 -4.99 -11.02 -0.32
N HIS A 41 -6.19 -10.86 -0.87
CA HIS A 41 -6.44 -10.85 -2.31
C HIS A 41 -5.87 -12.10 -3.04
N THR A 42 -5.75 -13.21 -2.32
CA THR A 42 -5.35 -14.53 -2.84
C THR A 42 -6.37 -15.58 -2.45
N TYR A 43 -6.49 -16.62 -3.28
CA TYR A 43 -7.35 -17.76 -3.00
C TYR A 43 -6.80 -19.02 -3.68
N TYR A 44 -7.31 -20.19 -3.29
CA TYR A 44 -6.95 -21.46 -3.90
C TYR A 44 -8.01 -21.88 -4.92
N VAL A 45 -7.58 -22.44 -6.05
CA VAL A 45 -8.46 -22.89 -7.14
C VAL A 45 -8.22 -24.34 -7.53
N SER A 46 -9.24 -24.95 -8.14
CA SER A 46 -9.27 -26.34 -8.63
C SER A 46 -9.08 -27.39 -7.53
N ASN A 47 -9.19 -28.66 -7.89
CA ASN A 47 -8.92 -29.78 -6.98
C ASN A 47 -7.44 -29.85 -6.54
N SER A 48 -6.55 -29.15 -7.26
CA SER A 48 -5.13 -29.09 -6.95
C SER A 48 -4.79 -27.98 -5.94
N ASN A 49 -5.77 -27.20 -5.48
CA ASN A 49 -5.62 -26.10 -4.52
C ASN A 49 -4.43 -25.17 -4.83
N ILE A 50 -4.36 -24.67 -6.07
CA ILE A 50 -3.29 -23.79 -6.53
C ILE A 50 -3.56 -22.36 -6.04
N LEU A 51 -2.55 -21.73 -5.44
CA LEU A 51 -2.62 -20.34 -4.99
C LEU A 51 -2.64 -19.38 -6.18
N VAL A 52 -3.69 -18.58 -6.29
CA VAL A 52 -3.85 -17.54 -7.33
C VAL A 52 -4.02 -16.17 -6.70
N HIS A 53 -3.61 -15.14 -7.44
CA HIS A 53 -3.81 -13.73 -7.07
C HIS A 53 -5.05 -13.18 -7.78
N ASN A 54 -5.92 -12.55 -7.02
CA ASN A 54 -7.15 -11.92 -7.49
C ASN A 54 -6.99 -10.44 -7.84
N GLU A 55 -5.80 -9.89 -7.61
CA GLU A 55 -5.59 -8.46 -7.74
C GLU A 55 -4.24 -8.18 -8.39
N THR A 56 -4.23 -7.26 -9.35
CA THR A 56 -3.01 -6.83 -10.02
C THR A 56 -2.10 -6.10 -9.03
N CYS A 57 -0.78 -6.10 -9.28
CA CYS A 57 0.19 -5.32 -8.52
C CYS A 57 -0.25 -3.84 -8.45
N HIS A 58 -0.93 -3.48 -7.36
CA HIS A 58 -1.42 -2.13 -7.15
C HIS A 58 -0.28 -1.24 -6.68
N GLY A 59 -0.44 0.09 -6.81
CA GLY A 59 0.59 1.06 -6.42
C GLY A 59 1.04 1.00 -4.95
N ASN A 60 0.34 0.22 -4.12
CA ASN A 60 0.68 -0.04 -2.72
C ASN A 60 1.54 -1.31 -2.52
N SER A 61 1.76 -2.13 -3.55
CA SER A 61 2.62 -3.32 -3.49
C SER A 61 4.04 -2.94 -3.07
N LYS A 62 4.66 -3.74 -2.20
CA LYS A 62 6.05 -3.57 -1.76
C LYS A 62 7.04 -3.55 -2.93
N GLN A 63 6.71 -4.25 -4.02
CA GLN A 63 7.52 -4.34 -5.23
C GLN A 63 7.31 -3.16 -6.19
N SER A 64 6.45 -2.19 -5.84
CA SER A 64 6.20 -1.04 -6.69
C SER A 64 7.43 -0.14 -6.79
N LYS A 65 7.91 0.07 -8.02
CA LYS A 65 8.99 1.01 -8.35
C LYS A 65 8.50 2.46 -8.51
N LYS A 66 7.21 2.73 -8.26
CA LYS A 66 6.66 4.08 -8.37
C LYS A 66 7.22 4.95 -7.25
N THR A 67 7.58 6.19 -7.61
CA THR A 67 8.12 7.14 -6.64
C THR A 67 7.08 7.46 -5.56
N ASN A 68 7.53 7.57 -4.32
CA ASN A 68 6.70 7.99 -3.20
C ASN A 68 7.23 9.31 -2.63
N HIS A 69 6.36 10.07 -1.97
CA HIS A 69 6.75 11.21 -1.15
C HIS A 69 6.38 10.98 0.32
N GLY A 70 7.15 11.59 1.20
CA GLY A 70 7.01 11.50 2.65
C GLY A 70 6.41 12.77 3.24
N TYR A 71 5.46 12.62 4.15
CA TYR A 71 4.78 13.74 4.81
C TYR A 71 4.57 13.48 6.30
N ILE A 72 4.31 14.56 7.02
CA ILE A 72 3.85 14.55 8.40
C ILE A 72 2.52 15.28 8.53
N ILE A 73 1.78 14.97 9.57
CA ILE A 73 0.67 15.77 10.06
C ILE A 73 0.99 16.17 11.50
N ARG A 74 0.76 17.45 11.80
CA ARG A 74 1.05 18.05 13.12
C ARG A 74 -0.08 18.99 13.55
N GLU A 75 -0.12 19.26 14.85
CA GLU A 75 -1.00 20.28 15.43
C GLU A 75 -0.52 21.67 15.01
N LYS A 76 -1.44 22.56 14.62
CA LYS A 76 -1.08 23.90 14.14
C LYS A 76 -0.47 24.77 15.24
N SER A 77 -0.97 24.67 16.47
CA SER A 77 -0.53 25.48 17.61
C SER A 77 0.81 25.01 18.16
N THR A 78 0.89 23.74 18.58
CA THR A 78 2.07 23.20 19.29
C THR A 78 3.16 22.71 18.34
N LYS A 79 2.85 22.58 17.04
CA LYS A 79 3.69 21.91 16.03
C LYS A 79 4.07 20.46 16.38
N ARG A 80 3.41 19.84 17.35
CA ARG A 80 3.65 18.46 17.74
C ARG A 80 3.15 17.52 16.64
N ILE A 81 4.03 16.59 16.24
CA ILE A 81 3.74 15.64 15.16
C ILE A 81 2.84 14.53 15.68
N VAL A 82 1.73 14.31 14.99
CA VAL A 82 0.72 13.32 15.35
C VAL A 82 0.73 12.12 14.40
N LYS A 83 1.28 12.30 13.19
CA LYS A 83 1.43 11.23 12.20
C LYS A 83 2.57 11.48 11.23
N VAL A 84 3.29 10.41 10.89
CA VAL A 84 4.10 10.28 9.67
C VAL A 84 3.34 9.43 8.66
N GLY A 85 3.51 9.72 7.36
CA GLY A 85 2.91 8.95 6.27
C GLY A 85 3.70 9.06 4.96
N ILE A 86 3.45 8.10 4.07
CA ILE A 86 3.94 8.10 2.68
C ILE A 86 2.80 8.02 1.68
N SER A 87 3.07 8.43 0.45
CA SER A 87 2.09 8.40 -0.65
C SER A 87 2.79 8.20 -1.99
N GLY A 88 2.27 7.31 -2.83
CA GLY A 88 2.67 7.17 -4.24
C GLY A 88 1.87 8.03 -5.21
N GLY A 89 0.90 8.82 -4.73
CA GLY A 89 0.15 9.77 -5.56
C GLY A 89 0.99 10.99 -5.91
N ARG A 90 0.81 11.56 -7.11
CA ARG A 90 1.51 12.79 -7.53
C ARG A 90 1.20 13.96 -6.57
N LEU A 91 2.23 14.75 -6.26
CA LEU A 91 2.06 16.01 -5.52
C LEU A 91 1.20 17.00 -6.33
N ASN A 92 0.46 17.84 -5.61
CA ASN A 92 -0.26 18.96 -6.22
C ASN A 92 0.73 20.00 -6.77
N LYS A 93 0.28 20.90 -7.66
CA LYS A 93 1.12 21.98 -8.21
C LYS A 93 1.77 22.84 -7.14
N ASN A 94 1.10 23.04 -6.01
CA ASN A 94 1.62 23.77 -4.84
C ASN A 94 2.54 22.94 -3.92
N GLY A 95 2.94 21.73 -4.32
CA GLY A 95 3.82 20.84 -3.55
C GLY A 95 3.16 20.09 -2.39
N THR A 96 1.84 20.23 -2.18
CA THR A 96 1.13 19.52 -1.12
C THR A 96 0.74 18.10 -1.52
N SER A 97 0.60 17.23 -0.51
CA SER A 97 0.17 15.84 -0.68
C SER A 97 -1.35 15.74 -0.64
N ARG A 98 -2.00 15.33 -1.74
CA ARG A 98 -3.46 15.10 -1.78
C ARG A 98 -3.92 14.13 -0.68
N ARG A 99 -3.16 13.06 -0.45
CA ARG A 99 -3.44 12.07 0.61
C ARG A 99 -3.39 12.71 2.00
N ALA A 100 -2.36 13.51 2.27
CA ALA A 100 -2.20 14.17 3.57
C ALA A 100 -3.30 15.22 3.80
N ASN A 101 -3.59 16.03 2.78
CA ASN A 101 -4.67 17.02 2.83
C ASN A 101 -6.01 16.37 3.11
N SER A 102 -6.33 15.25 2.45
CA SER A 102 -7.56 14.49 2.72
C SER A 102 -7.66 14.00 4.17
N GLN A 103 -6.55 13.50 4.74
CA GLN A 103 -6.51 13.09 6.15
C GLN A 103 -6.74 14.27 7.10
N VAL A 104 -6.05 15.40 6.86
CA VAL A 104 -6.20 16.63 7.63
C VAL A 104 -7.64 17.16 7.56
N SER A 105 -8.19 17.30 6.35
CA SER A 105 -9.57 17.78 6.16
C SER A 105 -10.59 16.90 6.87
N ARG A 106 -10.42 15.57 6.83
CA ARG A 106 -11.31 14.65 7.55
C ARG A 106 -11.20 14.82 9.06
N TRP A 107 -9.99 14.97 9.60
CA TRP A 107 -9.78 15.12 11.04
C TRP A 107 -10.24 16.48 11.55
N ASN A 108 -9.97 17.56 10.82
CA ASN A 108 -10.44 18.90 11.16
C ASN A 108 -11.96 18.98 11.11
N ARG A 109 -12.60 18.37 10.11
CA ARG A 109 -14.07 18.27 10.04
C ARG A 109 -14.64 17.53 11.25
N GLY A 110 -14.02 16.42 11.65
CA GLY A 110 -14.44 15.66 12.84
C GLY A 110 -14.29 16.43 14.16
N LEU A 111 -13.37 17.40 14.22
CA LEU A 111 -13.18 18.27 15.39
C LEU A 111 -14.01 19.55 15.31
N GLY A 112 -14.60 19.88 14.16
CA GLY A 112 -15.24 21.18 13.92
C GLY A 112 -14.26 22.36 13.92
N THR A 113 -12.95 22.11 13.83
CA THR A 113 -11.92 23.16 13.91
C THR A 113 -10.70 22.84 13.07
N ASP A 114 -9.98 23.88 12.66
CA ASP A 114 -8.79 23.81 11.83
C ASP A 114 -7.52 23.53 12.67
N PHE A 115 -7.48 22.35 13.29
CA PHE A 115 -6.49 22.00 14.30
C PHE A 115 -5.20 21.38 13.73
N PHE A 116 -5.30 20.62 12.64
CA PHE A 116 -4.16 19.92 12.03
C PHE A 116 -3.70 20.59 10.73
N GLU A 117 -2.40 20.44 10.43
CA GLU A 117 -1.81 20.76 9.13
C GLU A 117 -0.91 19.63 8.61
N ALA A 118 -0.81 19.51 7.28
CA ALA A 118 0.05 18.57 6.61
C ALA A 118 1.29 19.26 6.04
N VAL A 119 2.46 18.63 6.18
CA VAL A 119 3.72 19.11 5.63
C VAL A 119 4.44 17.98 4.89
N VAL A 120 4.84 18.21 3.64
CA VAL A 120 5.67 17.28 2.87
C VAL A 120 7.14 17.50 3.23
N LEU A 121 7.81 16.46 3.73
CA LEU A 121 9.23 16.51 4.15
C LEU A 121 10.20 16.04 3.08
N ARG A 122 9.76 15.10 2.24
CA ARG A 122 10.54 14.52 1.13
C ARG A 122 9.63 14.39 -0.07
N LYS A 123 10.02 15.00 -1.19
CA LYS A 123 9.25 14.96 -2.45
C LYS A 123 9.50 13.69 -3.25
N ASP A 124 10.64 13.05 -3.03
CA ASP A 124 11.03 11.80 -3.66
C ASP A 124 11.73 10.91 -2.63
N LEU A 125 11.19 9.70 -2.45
CA LEU A 125 11.72 8.64 -1.60
C LEU A 125 12.13 7.42 -2.43
N GLY A 126 12.12 7.51 -3.76
CA GLY A 126 12.36 6.38 -4.63
C GLY A 126 11.23 5.35 -4.54
N ASP A 127 11.61 4.07 -4.60
CA ASP A 127 10.66 2.96 -4.61
C ASP A 127 9.87 2.80 -3.31
N ARG A 128 8.90 1.87 -3.33
CA ARG A 128 8.02 1.64 -2.19
C ARG A 128 8.79 1.18 -0.95
N GLN A 129 9.82 0.35 -1.11
CA GLN A 129 10.59 -0.18 0.01
C GLN A 129 11.37 0.94 0.71
N SER A 130 12.07 1.76 -0.06
CA SER A 130 12.78 2.95 0.44
C SER A 130 11.86 3.91 1.18
N ALA A 131 10.63 4.10 0.69
CA ALA A 131 9.63 4.92 1.35
C ALA A 131 9.12 4.33 2.67
N LEU A 132 8.92 3.02 2.74
CA LEU A 132 8.53 2.32 3.97
C LEU A 132 9.64 2.39 5.03
N ASP A 133 10.90 2.19 4.61
CA ASP A 133 12.05 2.29 5.50
C ASP A 133 12.23 3.72 6.03
N TRP A 134 12.00 4.72 5.18
CA TRP A 134 11.96 6.12 5.61
C TRP A 134 10.85 6.39 6.63
N GLU A 135 9.61 5.93 6.37
CA GLU A 135 8.49 6.12 7.29
C GLU A 135 8.78 5.49 8.65
N LYS A 136 9.29 4.26 8.65
CA LYS A 136 9.66 3.51 9.87
C LYS A 136 10.73 4.26 10.67
N LYS A 137 11.83 4.65 10.02
CA LYS A 137 12.94 5.36 10.67
C LYS A 137 12.50 6.69 11.28
N VAL A 138 11.67 7.47 10.57
CA VAL A 138 11.16 8.74 11.09
C VAL A 138 10.20 8.49 12.26
N ALA A 139 9.30 7.52 12.14
CA ALA A 139 8.36 7.18 13.21
C ALA A 139 9.08 6.72 14.48
N GLU A 140 10.10 5.88 14.37
CA GLU A 140 10.94 5.43 15.49
C GLU A 140 11.67 6.60 16.16
N LYS A 141 12.29 7.49 15.36
CA LYS A 141 12.97 8.69 15.88
C LYS A 141 12.00 9.61 16.64
N LEU A 142 10.80 9.81 16.11
CA LEU A 142 9.80 10.67 16.76
C LEU A 142 9.29 10.06 18.06
N LYS A 143 9.07 8.74 18.10
CA LYS A 143 8.69 8.01 19.32
C LYS A 143 9.80 8.09 20.37
N ALA A 144 11.04 7.84 19.99
CA ALA A 144 12.19 7.91 20.90
C ALA A 144 12.39 9.31 21.51
N SER A 145 11.98 10.38 20.79
CA SER A 145 12.13 11.74 21.28
C SER A 145 11.22 12.11 22.45
N ASN A 146 10.13 11.36 22.70
CA ASN A 146 9.04 11.68 23.65
C ASN A 146 8.39 13.09 23.50
N LYS A 147 8.81 13.91 22.53
CA LYS A 147 8.25 15.25 22.26
C LYS A 147 6.98 15.19 21.43
N HIS A 148 6.80 14.13 20.65
CA HIS A 148 5.75 14.00 19.65
C HIS A 148 4.78 12.87 20.00
N PRO A 149 3.48 13.16 20.12
CA PRO A 149 2.54 12.20 20.70
C PRO A 149 2.15 11.08 19.72
N MET A 150 2.29 11.28 18.40
CA MET A 150 2.12 10.23 17.38
C MET A 150 0.79 9.43 17.44
N TYR A 151 -0.23 9.92 18.15
CA TYR A 151 -1.47 9.20 18.46
C TYR A 151 -2.40 8.97 17.26
N LYS A 152 -2.17 9.67 16.13
CA LYS A 152 -2.87 9.43 14.86
C LYS A 152 -2.09 8.50 13.93
N HIS A 153 -0.89 8.07 14.30
CA HIS A 153 -0.10 7.12 13.54
C HIS A 153 -0.48 5.68 13.91
N LYS A 154 -1.33 5.05 13.08
CA LYS A 154 -1.55 3.61 13.12
C LYS A 154 -0.46 2.92 12.31
N ARG A 155 0.20 1.91 12.90
CA ARG A 155 1.06 0.99 12.13
C ARG A 155 0.15 0.19 11.20
N PRO A 156 0.53 0.01 9.93
CA PRO A 156 -0.09 -1.03 9.11
C PRO A 156 0.19 -2.41 9.69
#